data_AF-A0A2E7MQW5-F1
#
_entry.id   AF-A0A2E7MQW5-F1
#
_cell.length_a   1.000
_cell.length_b   1.000
_cell.length_c   1.000
_cell.angle_alpha   90.00
_cell.angle_beta   90.00
_cell.angle_gamma   90.00
#
_symmetry.space_group_name_H-M   'P 1'
#
loop_
_entity.id
_entity.type
_entity.pdbx_description
1 polymer ?
#
loop_
_entity_poly.entity_id
_entity_poly.type
_entity_poly.pdbx_seq_one_letter_code
_entity_poly.pdbx_strand_id
1 'polypeptide(L)'
;MCVETTVRMAGNMGYDTYLVAEGCATTNRVGPDGVDRDPELVHDMTVANLHGEFCTALSPADVVDLIAADRADLVRVQGNEKG
;
A
#
# COMPACT_ATOMS: atom_id res chain seq x y z
N MET A 1 -8.74 -7.04 0.22
CA MET A 1 -9.53 -6.03 -0.55
C MET A 1 -9.01 -5.95 -1.99
N CYS A 2 -9.76 -5.45 -2.98
CA CYS A 2 -9.32 -5.47 -4.40
C CYS A 2 -7.95 -4.82 -4.63
N VAL A 3 -7.72 -3.64 -4.03
CA VAL A 3 -6.44 -2.92 -4.12
C VAL A 3 -5.30 -3.75 -3.51
N GLU A 4 -5.50 -4.28 -2.30
CA GLU A 4 -4.52 -5.09 -1.59
C GLU A 4 -4.06 -6.31 -2.39
N THR A 5 -4.99 -7.06 -3.00
CA THR A 5 -4.63 -8.24 -3.81
C THR A 5 -3.78 -7.84 -5.01
N THR A 6 -4.13 -6.76 -5.70
CA THR A 6 -3.34 -6.26 -6.84
C THR A 6 -1.95 -5.82 -6.40
N VAL A 7 -1.83 -5.11 -5.27
CA VAL A 7 -0.54 -4.68 -4.72
C VAL A 7 0.33 -5.87 -4.38
N ARG A 8 -0.20 -6.88 -3.68
CA ARG A 8 0.54 -8.11 -3.35
C ARG A 8 1.02 -8.84 -4.59
N MET A 9 0.15 -8.98 -5.59
CA MET A 9 0.48 -9.67 -6.84
C MET A 9 1.53 -8.90 -7.65
N ALA A 10 1.41 -7.58 -7.75
CA ALA A 10 2.40 -6.73 -8.40
C ALA A 10 3.76 -6.86 -7.72
N GLY A 11 3.79 -6.75 -6.38
CA GLY A 11 5.02 -6.93 -5.63
C GLY A 11 5.64 -8.31 -5.82
N ASN A 12 4.83 -9.39 -5.76
CA ASN A 12 5.32 -10.76 -5.95
C ASN A 12 5.85 -11.04 -7.36
N MET A 13 5.42 -10.27 -8.37
CA MET A 13 5.94 -10.36 -9.74
C MET A 13 7.20 -9.51 -9.95
N GLY A 14 7.68 -8.80 -8.93
CA GLY A 14 8.87 -7.96 -9.01
C GLY A 14 8.63 -6.59 -9.66
N TYR A 15 7.38 -6.11 -9.71
CA TYR A 15 7.11 -4.73 -10.12
C TYR A 15 7.47 -3.75 -9.00
N ASP A 16 8.01 -2.60 -9.39
CA ASP A 16 8.12 -1.43 -8.52
C ASP A 16 6.73 -0.87 -8.23
N THR A 17 6.20 -1.27 -7.08
CA THR A 17 4.81 -1.01 -6.72
C THR A 17 4.74 0.16 -5.75
N TYR A 18 3.99 1.20 -6.13
CA TYR A 18 3.71 2.37 -5.28
C TYR A 18 2.22 2.43 -4.93
N LEU A 19 1.90 2.71 -3.66
CA LEU A 19 0.52 2.79 -3.18
C LEU A 19 0.24 4.18 -2.59
N VAL A 20 -0.76 4.88 -3.14
CA VAL A 20 -1.29 6.12 -2.56
C VAL A 20 -2.47 5.78 -1.67
N ALA A 21 -2.21 5.59 -0.37
CA ALA A 21 -3.21 5.17 0.60
C ALA A 21 -4.42 6.12 0.65
N GLU A 22 -4.16 7.44 0.66
CA GLU A 22 -5.20 8.49 0.67
C GLU A 22 -6.14 8.46 -0.55
N GLY A 23 -5.73 7.81 -1.65
CA GLY A 23 -6.56 7.61 -2.84
C GLY A 23 -7.40 6.33 -2.80
N CYS A 24 -7.32 5.54 -1.72
CA CYS A 24 -7.98 4.25 -1.59
C CYS A 24 -9.06 4.30 -0.49
N ALA A 25 -10.16 3.57 -0.71
CA ALA A 25 -11.26 3.48 0.25
C ALA A 25 -11.48 2.03 0.70
N THR A 26 -11.91 1.87 1.96
CA THR A 26 -12.34 0.59 2.53
C THR A 26 -13.66 0.75 3.26
N THR A 27 -14.31 -0.37 3.57
CA THR A 27 -15.48 -0.44 4.45
C THR A 27 -15.09 -1.03 5.80
N ASN A 28 -16.01 -0.96 6.75
CA ASN A 28 -15.87 -1.66 8.04
C ASN A 28 -15.80 -3.17 7.81
N ARG A 29 -15.27 -3.90 8.79
CA ARG A 29 -15.14 -5.35 8.69
C ARG A 29 -15.35 -6.04 10.02
N VAL A 30 -16.34 -6.92 10.06
CA VAL A 30 -16.57 -7.83 11.19
C VAL A 30 -15.57 -8.97 11.12
N GLY A 31 -14.76 -9.14 12.16
CA GLY A 31 -13.79 -10.22 12.26
C GLY A 31 -14.42 -11.57 12.63
N PRO A 32 -13.64 -12.67 12.55
CA PRO A 32 -14.09 -13.99 13.01
C PRO A 32 -14.44 -14.04 14.50
N ASP A 33 -13.90 -13.08 15.27
CA ASP A 33 -14.21 -12.84 16.67
C ASP A 33 -15.54 -12.09 16.90
N GLY A 34 -16.25 -11.73 15.82
CA GLY A 34 -17.49 -10.96 15.87
C GLY A 34 -17.29 -9.47 16.11
N VAL A 35 -16.04 -8.98 16.20
CA VAL A 35 -15.74 -7.57 16.44
C VAL A 35 -15.82 -6.78 15.13
N ASP A 36 -16.69 -5.77 15.09
CA ASP A 36 -16.74 -4.80 14.00
C ASP A 36 -15.56 -3.82 14.10
N ARG A 37 -14.76 -3.74 13.05
CA ARG A 37 -13.58 -2.88 12.96
C ARG A 37 -13.89 -1.71 12.04
N ASP A 38 -13.61 -0.52 12.55
CA ASP A 38 -13.80 0.74 11.85
C ASP A 38 -13.06 0.73 10.48
N PRO A 39 -13.65 1.32 9.42
CA PRO A 39 -12.98 1.41 8.12
C PRO A 39 -11.57 2.03 8.19
N GLU A 40 -11.36 3.05 9.01
CA GLU A 40 -10.05 3.72 9.16
C GLU A 40 -9.02 2.72 9.72
N LEU A 41 -9.40 1.98 10.76
CA LEU A 41 -8.54 0.93 11.33
C LEU A 41 -8.21 -0.17 10.32
N VAL A 42 -9.20 -0.60 9.53
CA VAL A 42 -9.00 -1.62 8.48
C VAL A 42 -8.06 -1.08 7.39
N HIS A 43 -8.20 0.19 7.03
CA HIS A 43 -7.36 0.87 6.05
C HIS A 43 -5.91 0.90 6.52
N ASP A 44 -5.67 1.44 7.71
CA ASP A 44 -4.34 1.61 8.28
C ASP A 44 -3.61 0.28 8.46
N MET A 45 -4.31 -0.74 8.99
CA MET A 45 -3.74 -2.08 9.10
C MET A 45 -3.39 -2.66 7.72
N THR A 46 -4.22 -2.43 6.71
CA THR A 46 -3.95 -2.92 5.35
C THR A 46 -2.72 -2.24 4.76
N VAL A 47 -2.62 -0.92 4.86
CA VAL A 47 -1.48 -0.15 4.36
C VAL A 47 -0.20 -0.56 5.08
N ALA A 48 -0.24 -0.72 6.40
CA ALA A 48 0.90 -1.17 7.20
C ALA A 48 1.40 -2.57 6.80
N ASN A 49 0.48 -3.48 6.44
CA ASN A 49 0.84 -4.83 5.97
C ASN A 49 1.39 -4.86 4.53
N LEU A 50 1.17 -3.81 3.74
CA LEU A 50 1.63 -3.74 2.35
C LEU A 50 2.95 -2.98 2.23
N HIS A 51 3.08 -1.89 2.99
CA HIS A 51 4.26 -1.04 3.00
C HIS A 51 5.49 -1.83 3.46
N GLY A 52 6.58 -1.77 2.69
CA GLY A 52 7.83 -2.45 3.05
C GLY A 52 7.87 -3.93 2.71
N GLU A 53 6.73 -4.58 2.45
CA GLU A 53 6.70 -5.98 2.00
C GLU A 53 6.40 -6.07 0.50
N PHE A 54 5.31 -5.44 0.03
CA PHE A 54 4.83 -5.55 -1.35
C PHE A 54 4.86 -4.22 -2.12
N CYS A 55 4.92 -3.08 -1.44
CA CYS A 55 4.95 -1.77 -2.08
C CYS A 55 5.62 -0.71 -1.22
N THR A 56 5.94 0.43 -1.85
CA THR A 56 6.24 1.69 -1.15
C THR A 56 4.97 2.54 -1.08
N ALA A 57 4.48 2.79 0.12
CA ALA A 57 3.37 3.73 0.31
C ALA A 57 3.88 5.17 0.21
N LEU A 58 3.20 6.01 -0.58
CA LEU A 58 3.57 7.40 -0.86
C LEU A 58 2.40 8.33 -0.57
N SER A 59 2.70 9.58 -0.22
CA SER A 59 1.68 10.62 -0.14
C SER A 59 1.24 11.06 -1.55
N PRO A 60 0.04 11.66 -1.70
CA PRO A 60 -0.38 12.24 -2.97
C PRO A 60 0.62 13.26 -3.52
N ALA A 61 1.25 14.05 -2.64
CA ALA A 61 2.26 15.04 -3.01
C ALA A 61 3.51 14.37 -3.60
N ASP A 62 4.02 13.31 -2.97
CA ASP A 62 5.18 12.56 -3.47
C ASP A 62 4.92 12.01 -4.88
N VAL A 63 3.71 11.52 -5.14
CA VAL A 63 3.34 10.98 -6.46
C VAL A 63 3.21 12.07 -7.52
N VAL A 64 2.61 13.22 -7.17
CA VAL A 64 2.53 14.37 -8.11
C VAL A 64 3.93 14.82 -8.50
N ASP A 65 4.83 14.93 -7.52
CA ASP A 65 6.21 15.31 -7.77
C ASP A 65 6.97 14.26 -8.60
N LEU A 66 6.77 12.98 -8.32
CA LEU A 66 7.39 11.86 -9.05
C LEU A 66 6.96 11.80 -10.52
N ILE A 67 5.72 12.18 -10.83
CA ILE A 67 5.23 12.30 -12.21
C ILE A 67 5.91 13.49 -12.92
N ALA A 68 6.24 14.55 -12.18
CA ALA A 68 6.84 15.75 -12.74
C ALA A 68 8.36 15.61 -12.98
N ALA A 69 9.08 14.87 -12.13
CA ALA A 69 10.52 14.65 -12.25
C ALA A 69 10.99 13.44 -11.42
N ASP A 70 12.20 12.94 -11.73
CA ASP A 70 12.87 11.92 -10.93
C ASP A 70 13.12 12.40 -9.49
N ARG A 71 12.88 11.53 -8.52
CA ARG A 71 13.03 11.82 -7.08
C ARG A 71 14.05 10.87 -6.44
N ALA A 72 15.29 11.33 -6.32
CA ALA A 72 16.39 10.56 -5.73
C ALA A 72 16.26 10.36 -4.22
N ASP A 73 15.40 11.16 -3.56
CA ASP A 73 15.12 11.11 -2.14
C ASP A 73 13.99 10.15 -1.76
N LEU A 74 13.15 9.75 -2.72
CA LEU A 74 12.16 8.70 -2.52
C LEU A 74 12.87 7.34 -2.58
N VAL A 75 13.08 6.76 -1.41
CA VAL A 75 13.68 5.43 -1.29
C VAL A 75 12.60 4.39 -1.43
N ARG A 76 12.77 3.50 -2.40
CA ARG A 76 11.93 2.31 -2.56
C ARG A 76 12.08 1.39 -1.34
N VAL A 77 10.95 0.98 -0.77
CA VAL A 77 10.86 0.10 0.39
C VAL A 77 9.99 -1.10 0.03
N GLN A 78 10.59 -2.15 -0.54
CA GLN A 78 9.90 -3.40 -0.87
C GLN A 78 10.80 -4.59 -0.53
N GLY A 79 10.37 -5.43 0.41
CA GLY A 79 11.16 -6.50 0.99
C GLY A 79 10.94 -7.89 0.39
N ASN A 80 9.90 -8.09 -0.43
CA ASN A 80 9.64 -9.41 -1.03
C ASN A 80 10.51 -9.74 -2.26
N GLU A 81 11.49 -8.90 -2.58
CA GLU A 81 12.39 -9.17 -3.69
C GLU A 81 13.25 -10.40 -3.38
N LYS A 82 13.31 -11.33 -4.33
CA LYS A 82 14.29 -12.40 -4.25
C LYS A 82 15.67 -11.78 -4.45
N GLY A 83 16.50 -11.80 -3.40
CA GLY A 83 17.93 -11.52 -3.50
C GLY A 83 18.65 -12.45 -4.48
#